data_AF-A0AAV8XD64-F1
#
_entry.id   AF-A0AAV8XD64-F1
#
_cell.length_a   1.000
_cell.length_b   1.000
_cell.length_c   1.000
_cell.angle_alpha   90.00
_cell.angle_beta   90.00
_cell.angle_gamma   90.00
#
_symmetry.space_group_name_H-M   'P 1'
#
loop_
_entity.id
_entity.type
_entity.pdbx_description
1 polymer ?
#
loop_
_entity_poly.entity_id
_entity_poly.type
_entity_poly.pdbx_seq_one_letter_code
_entity_poly.pdbx_strand_id
1 'polypeptide(L)'
;MPTIGIKRDLLFKSLGKTYTDDDFQKLCFEFGLELDEVTTEKQMITKEQGEDSQLTSGASEDIIYRIDIPANRYDLLCLEGLVLGLLIFQGKISPPIFKALKPSKGDLQKLIIKPDTARIRPFAVAAILLNLEFNQDTYNSFIDLQDKLHQNICRETDP
;
A
#
# COMPACT_ATOMS: atom_id res chain seq x y z
N MET A 1 12.65 -5.87 -6.75
CA MET A 1 12.26 -4.98 -5.63
C MET A 1 10.75 -4.80 -5.75
N PRO A 2 9.96 -4.86 -4.67
CA PRO A 2 8.54 -4.62 -4.79
C PRO A 2 8.28 -3.20 -5.31
N THR A 3 7.58 -3.10 -6.43
CA THR A 3 7.13 -1.82 -6.99
C THR A 3 5.68 -1.56 -6.58
N ILE A 4 5.40 -0.34 -6.12
CA ILE A 4 4.04 0.13 -5.82
C ILE A 4 3.64 1.20 -6.83
N GLY A 5 2.39 1.15 -7.29
CA GLY A 5 1.81 2.15 -8.18
C GLY A 5 0.90 3.08 -7.40
N ILE A 6 1.25 4.36 -7.31
CA ILE A 6 0.49 5.35 -6.53
C ILE A 6 0.05 6.51 -7.41
N LYS A 7 -1.22 6.90 -7.28
CA LYS A 7 -1.75 8.11 -7.92
C LYS A 7 -1.03 9.35 -7.38
N ARG A 8 -0.33 10.08 -8.26
CA ARG A 8 0.50 11.24 -7.90
C ARG A 8 -0.28 12.31 -7.14
N ASP A 9 -1.44 12.68 -7.65
CA ASP A 9 -2.20 13.79 -7.08
C ASP A 9 -2.70 13.45 -5.67
N LEU A 10 -3.03 12.18 -5.44
CA LEU A 10 -3.44 11.67 -4.14
C LEU A 10 -2.26 11.59 -3.16
N LEU A 11 -1.08 11.21 -3.64
CA LEU A 11 0.17 11.27 -2.88
C LEU A 11 0.51 12.69 -2.44
N PHE A 12 0.47 13.66 -3.36
CA PHE A 12 0.80 15.05 -3.06
C PHE A 12 -0.21 15.70 -2.12
N LYS A 13 -1.50 15.38 -2.30
CA LYS A 13 -2.55 15.77 -1.35
C LYS A 13 -2.25 15.24 0.05
N SER A 14 -1.84 13.98 0.17
CA SER A 14 -1.53 13.34 1.45
C SER A 14 -0.23 13.88 2.10
N LEU A 15 0.76 14.25 1.29
CA LEU A 15 2.00 14.89 1.74
C LEU A 15 1.83 16.38 2.11
N GLY A 16 0.68 16.98 1.73
CA GLY A 16 0.40 18.40 1.92
C GLY A 16 1.28 19.33 1.10
N LYS A 17 1.94 18.83 0.05
CA LYS A 17 2.82 19.58 -0.83
C LYS A 17 2.82 18.97 -2.24
N THR A 18 2.73 19.83 -3.25
CA THR A 18 2.96 19.45 -4.64
C THR A 18 4.45 19.44 -4.92
N TYR A 19 4.92 18.39 -5.59
CA TYR A 19 6.30 18.24 -6.04
C TYR A 19 6.36 18.25 -7.56
N THR A 20 7.49 18.66 -8.11
CA THR A 20 7.86 18.30 -9.49
C THR A 20 8.39 16.87 -9.50
N ASP A 21 8.43 16.23 -10.67
CA ASP A 21 8.97 14.88 -10.80
C ASP A 21 10.43 14.82 -10.30
N ASP A 22 11.26 15.80 -10.67
CA ASP A 22 12.66 15.91 -10.21
C ASP A 22 12.78 16.08 -8.68
N ASP A 23 11.93 16.91 -8.07
CA ASP A 23 11.98 17.14 -6.62
C ASP A 23 11.50 15.91 -5.85
N PHE A 24 10.50 15.21 -6.38
CA PHE A 24 10.04 13.96 -5.79
C PHE A 24 11.08 12.85 -5.94
N GLN A 25 11.74 12.75 -7.10
CA GLN A 25 12.84 11.80 -7.31
C GLN A 25 14.00 12.03 -6.34
N LYS A 26 14.39 13.28 -6.09
CA LYS A 26 15.40 13.61 -5.07
C LYS A 26 14.95 13.17 -3.67
N LEU A 27 13.70 13.42 -3.32
CA LEU A 27 13.15 12.98 -2.02
C LEU A 27 13.17 11.46 -1.89
N CYS A 28 12.77 10.73 -2.93
CA CYS A 28 12.88 9.27 -2.96
C CYS A 28 14.33 8.83 -2.75
N PHE A 29 15.28 9.41 -3.49
CA PHE A 29 16.69 9.07 -3.39
C PHE A 29 17.26 9.32 -1.99
N GLU A 30 16.96 10.47 -1.37
CA GLU A 30 17.38 10.79 0.00
C GLU A 30 16.80 9.82 1.04
N PHE A 31 15.58 9.31 0.80
CA PHE A 31 14.94 8.33 1.67
C PHE A 31 15.35 6.88 1.37
N GLY A 32 16.10 6.62 0.29
CA GLY A 32 16.52 5.29 -0.15
C GLY A 32 15.48 4.54 -0.98
N LEU A 33 14.63 5.26 -1.70
CA LEU A 33 13.66 4.76 -2.68
C LEU A 33 14.04 5.20 -4.10
N GLU A 34 13.42 4.58 -5.09
CA GLU A 34 13.62 4.92 -6.51
C GLU A 34 12.27 5.19 -7.17
N LEU A 35 12.17 6.29 -7.91
CA LEU A 35 11.04 6.55 -8.80
C LEU A 35 11.36 5.90 -10.15
N ASP A 36 10.74 4.76 -10.43
CA ASP A 36 11.05 3.89 -11.59
C ASP A 36 10.42 4.44 -12.88
N GLU A 37 9.10 4.59 -12.89
CA GLU A 37 8.35 5.05 -14.08
C GLU A 37 7.24 6.02 -13.64
N VAL A 38 6.99 7.03 -14.48
CA VAL A 38 5.81 7.91 -14.40
C VAL A 38 4.91 7.54 -15.57
N THR A 39 3.77 6.93 -15.28
CA THR A 39 2.81 6.45 -16.28
C THR A 39 1.43 7.04 -16.03
N THR A 40 0.47 6.70 -16.89
CA THR A 40 -0.96 6.96 -16.66
C THR A 40 -1.72 5.64 -16.68
N GLU A 41 -2.88 5.58 -16.06
CA GLU A 41 -3.73 4.37 -16.06
C GLU A 41 -4.03 3.91 -17.49
N LYS A 42 -4.36 4.87 -18.38
CA LYS A 42 -4.54 4.64 -19.81
C LYS A 42 -3.30 4.04 -20.49
N GLN A 43 -2.11 4.56 -20.23
CA GLN A 43 -0.87 4.03 -20.81
C GLN A 43 -0.53 2.63 -20.28
N MET A 44 -0.83 2.32 -19.01
CA MET A 44 -0.63 0.98 -18.46
C MET A 44 -1.55 -0.04 -19.13
N ILE A 45 -2.84 0.27 -19.30
CA ILE A 45 -3.81 -0.62 -19.98
C ILE A 45 -3.37 -0.90 -21.42
N THR A 46 -2.95 0.14 -22.17
CA THR A 46 -2.47 -0.03 -23.55
C THR A 46 -1.21 -0.90 -23.63
N LYS A 47 -0.30 -0.80 -22.63
CA LYS A 47 0.97 -1.55 -22.60
C LYS A 47 0.76 -3.03 -22.21
N GLU A 48 -0.23 -3.33 -21.36
CA GLU A 48 -0.51 -4.68 -20.87
C GLU A 48 -1.47 -5.47 -21.76
N GLN A 49 -2.48 -4.83 -22.37
CA GLN A 49 -3.58 -5.52 -23.07
C GLN A 49 -3.70 -5.15 -24.56
N GLY A 50 -2.83 -4.28 -25.08
CA GLY A 50 -2.90 -3.77 -26.46
C GLY A 50 -3.95 -2.66 -26.64
N GLU A 51 -4.11 -2.15 -27.87
CA GLU A 51 -5.10 -1.10 -28.21
C GLU A 51 -6.55 -1.65 -28.24
N ASP A 52 -7.00 -2.33 -27.18
CA ASP A 52 -8.40 -2.71 -27.08
C ASP A 52 -9.24 -1.49 -26.67
N SER A 53 -9.86 -0.86 -27.68
CA SER A 53 -10.54 0.44 -27.63
C SER A 53 -11.68 0.54 -26.59
N GLN A 54 -12.22 -0.57 -26.10
CA GLN A 54 -13.33 -0.58 -25.14
C GLN A 54 -12.90 -0.32 -23.69
N LEU A 55 -11.67 -0.71 -23.29
CA LEU A 55 -11.15 -0.51 -21.94
C LEU A 55 -10.44 0.85 -21.78
N THR A 56 -9.81 1.33 -22.85
CA THR A 56 -9.14 2.65 -22.89
C THR A 56 -10.11 3.83 -22.88
N SER A 57 -11.37 3.63 -23.28
CA SER A 57 -12.41 4.68 -23.32
C SER A 57 -12.93 5.10 -21.94
N GLY A 58 -12.67 4.30 -20.89
CA GLY A 58 -13.05 4.60 -19.50
C GLY A 58 -11.87 4.73 -18.54
N ALA A 59 -10.64 4.61 -19.04
CA ALA A 59 -9.42 4.69 -18.24
C ALA A 59 -9.10 6.14 -17.86
N SER A 60 -8.71 6.37 -16.60
CA SER A 60 -8.33 7.71 -16.15
C SER A 60 -7.01 8.15 -16.79
N GLU A 61 -6.85 9.45 -17.01
CA GLU A 61 -5.55 10.05 -17.35
C GLU A 61 -4.77 10.43 -16.08
N ASP A 62 -5.16 9.89 -14.92
CA ASP A 62 -4.46 10.03 -13.65
C ASP A 62 -3.00 9.57 -13.80
N ILE A 63 -2.08 10.45 -13.37
CA ILE A 63 -0.64 10.15 -13.36
C ILE A 63 -0.33 9.23 -12.18
N ILE A 64 0.38 8.15 -12.48
CA ILE A 64 0.76 7.09 -11.56
C ILE A 64 2.28 7.05 -11.46
N TYR A 65 2.76 7.15 -10.23
CA TYR A 65 4.16 6.95 -9.90
C TYR A 65 4.40 5.49 -9.52
N ARG A 66 5.31 4.85 -10.25
CA ARG A 66 5.85 3.55 -9.89
C ARG A 66 7.09 3.76 -9.05
N ILE A 67 7.03 3.35 -7.78
CA ILE A 67 8.09 3.56 -6.81
C ILE A 67 8.63 2.20 -6.39
N ASP A 68 9.93 2.02 -6.52
CA ASP A 68 10.65 0.83 -6.11
C ASP A 68 11.00 0.91 -4.62
N ILE A 69 10.50 -0.08 -3.88
CA ILE A 69 10.63 -0.18 -2.43
C ILE A 69 11.65 -1.27 -2.08
N PRO A 70 12.55 -1.02 -1.11
CA PRO A 70 13.42 -2.05 -0.58
C PRO A 70 12.62 -3.24 -0.01
N ALA A 71 13.00 -4.46 -0.34
CA ALA A 71 12.24 -5.67 0.02
C ALA A 71 12.11 -5.91 1.55
N ASN A 72 12.90 -5.21 2.37
CA ASN A 72 12.87 -5.25 3.83
C ASN A 72 11.96 -4.19 4.47
N ARG A 73 11.31 -3.32 3.68
CA ARG A 73 10.46 -2.22 4.16
C ARG A 73 8.99 -2.46 3.85
N TYR A 74 8.41 -3.45 4.53
CA TYR A 74 6.99 -3.82 4.37
C TYR A 74 6.02 -2.69 4.76
N ASP A 75 6.47 -1.78 5.61
CA ASP A 75 5.72 -0.60 6.03
C ASP A 75 5.52 0.42 4.90
N LEU A 76 6.24 0.31 3.79
CA LEU A 76 6.15 1.21 2.64
C LEU A 76 5.35 0.63 1.47
N LEU A 77 4.73 -0.54 1.63
CA LEU A 77 4.02 -1.23 0.53
C LEU A 77 2.63 -0.66 0.21
N CYS A 78 2.24 0.44 0.85
CA CYS A 78 1.01 1.17 0.54
C CYS A 78 1.26 2.69 0.60
N LEU A 79 0.31 3.45 0.06
CA LEU A 79 0.32 4.91 0.11
C LEU A 79 0.46 5.44 1.54
N GLU A 80 -0.36 4.95 2.47
CA GLU A 80 -0.43 5.45 3.84
C GLU A 80 0.91 5.29 4.56
N GLY A 81 1.53 4.13 4.38
CA GLY A 81 2.84 3.80 4.92
C GLY A 81 3.96 4.64 4.30
N LEU A 82 3.93 4.83 2.98
CA LEU A 82 4.89 5.69 2.27
C LEU A 82 4.79 7.15 2.75
N VAL A 83 3.58 7.71 2.79
CA VAL A 83 3.33 9.08 3.25
C VAL A 83 3.80 9.25 4.69
N LEU A 84 3.46 8.31 5.58
CA LEU A 84 3.89 8.34 6.97
C LEU A 84 5.42 8.33 7.08
N GLY A 85 6.09 7.43 6.36
CA GLY A 85 7.55 7.32 6.33
C GLY A 85 8.22 8.60 5.85
N LEU A 86 7.74 9.18 4.75
CA LEU A 86 8.27 10.43 4.19
C LEU A 86 8.05 11.63 5.10
N LEU A 87 6.87 11.76 5.71
CA LEU A 87 6.58 12.86 6.63
C LEU A 87 7.43 12.80 7.91
N ILE A 88 7.66 11.59 8.45
CA ILE A 88 8.57 11.37 9.58
C ILE A 88 10.01 11.72 9.18
N PHE A 89 10.46 11.25 8.02
CA PHE A 89 11.81 11.53 7.52
C PHE A 89 12.07 13.03 7.34
N GLN A 90 11.09 13.76 6.81
CA GLN A 90 11.13 15.22 6.67
C GLN A 90 10.98 15.98 8.01
N GLY A 91 10.79 15.27 9.14
CA GLY A 91 10.59 15.88 10.46
C GLY A 91 9.27 16.62 10.62
N LYS A 92 8.30 16.41 9.73
CA LYS A 92 6.98 17.09 9.77
C LYS A 92 6.04 16.49 10.81
N ILE A 93 6.18 15.20 11.10
CA ILE A 93 5.40 14.49 12.10
C ILE A 93 6.31 13.61 12.97
N SER A 94 5.90 13.39 14.21
CA SER A 94 6.52 12.39 15.07
C SER A 94 6.03 10.98 14.71
N PRO A 95 6.86 9.93 14.87
CA PRO A 95 6.42 8.55 14.71
C PRO A 95 5.18 8.23 15.56
N PRO A 96 4.10 7.69 14.98
CA PRO A 96 2.89 7.36 15.73
C PRO A 96 3.15 6.17 16.66
N ILE A 97 2.49 6.17 17.82
CA ILE A 97 2.56 5.08 18.80
C ILE A 97 1.30 4.23 18.67
N PHE A 98 1.42 3.06 18.05
CA PHE A 98 0.33 2.10 17.95
C PHE A 98 0.18 1.33 19.27
N LYS A 99 -1.04 1.32 19.84
CA LYS A 99 -1.36 0.63 21.09
C LYS A 99 -2.54 -0.31 20.88
N ALA A 100 -2.39 -1.55 21.33
CA ALA A 100 -3.51 -2.47 21.40
C ALA A 100 -4.44 -2.04 22.55
N LEU A 101 -5.71 -1.76 22.20
CA LEU A 101 -6.73 -1.40 23.17
C LEU A 101 -7.60 -2.60 23.50
N LYS A 102 -8.05 -2.67 24.75
CA LYS A 102 -9.11 -3.61 25.14
C LYS A 102 -10.46 -3.01 24.70
N PRO A 103 -11.38 -3.81 24.13
CA PRO A 103 -12.69 -3.32 23.75
C PRO A 103 -13.44 -2.78 24.97
N SER A 104 -14.03 -1.59 24.84
CA SER A 104 -14.72 -0.90 25.93
C SER A 104 -16.04 -1.58 26.34
N LYS A 105 -16.63 -2.37 25.42
CA LYS A 105 -17.88 -3.11 25.59
C LYS A 105 -17.80 -4.44 24.84
N GLY A 106 -18.27 -5.51 25.47
CA GLY A 106 -18.33 -6.86 24.89
C GLY A 106 -17.14 -7.76 25.24
N ASP A 107 -17.28 -9.03 24.88
CA ASP A 107 -16.26 -10.04 25.11
C ASP A 107 -15.10 -9.93 24.11
N LEU A 108 -13.92 -10.36 24.56
CA LEU A 108 -12.75 -10.52 23.69
C LEU A 108 -13.04 -11.57 22.63
N GLN A 109 -12.93 -11.17 21.36
CA GLN A 109 -13.03 -12.08 20.24
C GLN A 109 -11.86 -13.05 20.25
N LYS A 110 -12.12 -14.33 19.93
CA LYS A 110 -11.13 -15.41 19.99
C LYS A 110 -11.03 -16.12 18.65
N LEU A 111 -9.81 -16.27 18.17
CA LEU A 111 -9.47 -17.21 17.10
C LEU A 111 -9.05 -18.54 17.75
N ILE A 112 -9.77 -19.61 17.46
CA ILE A 112 -9.50 -20.95 18.02
C ILE A 112 -8.89 -21.83 16.94
N ILE A 113 -7.65 -22.24 17.14
CA ILE A 113 -6.93 -23.18 16.25
C ILE A 113 -7.29 -24.61 16.69
N LYS A 114 -7.86 -25.39 15.78
CA LYS A 114 -8.26 -26.79 16.04
C LYS A 114 -7.07 -27.73 15.82
N PRO A 115 -7.02 -28.90 16.50
CA PRO A 115 -5.94 -29.87 16.31
C PRO A 115 -5.75 -30.30 14.84
N ASP A 116 -6.83 -30.35 14.07
CA ASP A 116 -6.83 -30.78 12.66
C ASP A 116 -5.96 -29.88 11.76
N THR A 117 -5.75 -28.61 12.13
CA THR A 117 -4.95 -27.68 11.33
C THR A 117 -3.44 -27.84 11.57
N ALA A 118 -3.02 -28.59 12.59
CA ALA A 118 -1.62 -28.71 13.01
C ALA A 118 -0.67 -29.23 11.92
N ARG A 119 -1.18 -30.06 10.99
CA ARG A 119 -0.37 -30.62 9.89
C ARG A 119 -0.19 -29.68 8.70
N ILE A 120 -1.17 -28.80 8.43
CA ILE A 120 -1.19 -27.96 7.22
C ILE A 120 -0.82 -26.51 7.56
N ARG A 121 -1.50 -25.92 8.55
CA ARG A 121 -1.30 -24.54 8.99
C ARG A 121 -1.40 -24.47 10.52
N PRO A 122 -0.30 -24.73 11.24
CA PRO A 122 -0.32 -24.94 12.70
C PRO A 122 -0.60 -23.67 13.51
N PHE A 123 -0.32 -22.49 12.94
CA PHE A 123 -0.45 -21.22 13.64
C PHE A 123 -1.26 -20.22 12.81
N ALA A 124 -2.05 -19.41 13.49
CA ALA A 124 -2.78 -18.29 12.92
C ALA A 124 -2.91 -17.19 13.97
N VAL A 125 -2.89 -15.94 13.52
CA VAL A 125 -3.06 -14.75 14.37
C VAL A 125 -4.12 -13.85 13.73
N ALA A 126 -4.93 -13.20 14.56
CA ALA A 126 -5.93 -12.23 14.12
C ALA A 126 -5.96 -11.04 15.09
N ALA A 127 -6.29 -9.87 14.55
CA ALA A 127 -6.54 -8.66 15.29
C ALA A 127 -7.77 -7.96 14.68
N ILE A 128 -8.40 -7.09 15.46
CA ILE A 128 -9.59 -6.34 15.03
C ILE A 128 -9.28 -4.85 15.11
N LEU A 129 -9.53 -4.16 14.01
CA LEU A 129 -9.55 -2.71 13.92
C LEU A 129 -11.02 -2.26 13.95
N LEU A 130 -11.37 -1.44 14.94
CA LEU A 130 -12.74 -0.96 15.14
C LEU A 130 -12.90 0.44 14.54
N ASN A 131 -14.13 0.73 14.07
CA ASN A 131 -14.53 2.06 13.60
C ASN A 131 -13.66 2.58 12.44
N LEU A 132 -13.35 1.71 11.48
CA LEU A 132 -12.71 2.12 10.24
C LEU A 132 -13.73 2.78 9.31
N GLU A 133 -13.34 3.91 8.72
CA GLU A 133 -14.11 4.58 7.67
C GLU A 133 -13.41 4.33 6.33
N PHE A 134 -14.12 3.69 5.39
CA PHE A 134 -13.60 3.44 4.05
C PHE A 134 -14.28 4.37 3.04
N ASN A 135 -13.45 4.94 2.17
CA ASN A 135 -13.82 5.42 0.85
C ASN A 135 -13.22 4.51 -0.23
N GLN A 136 -13.56 4.74 -1.50
CA GLN A 136 -13.10 3.90 -2.61
C GLN A 136 -11.56 3.80 -2.68
N ASP A 137 -10.84 4.91 -2.50
CA ASP A 137 -9.38 4.93 -2.58
C ASP A 137 -8.74 4.16 -1.42
N THR A 138 -9.20 4.39 -0.19
CA THR A 138 -8.71 3.68 1.01
C THR A 138 -9.05 2.19 0.98
N TYR A 139 -10.19 1.81 0.40
CA TYR A 139 -10.55 0.42 0.21
C TYR A 139 -9.62 -0.26 -0.80
N ASN A 140 -9.37 0.39 -1.94
CA ASN A 140 -8.45 -0.11 -2.95
C ASN A 140 -7.02 -0.23 -2.40
N SER A 141 -6.54 0.76 -1.64
CA SER A 141 -5.23 0.72 -0.97
C SER A 141 -5.13 -0.43 0.04
N PHE A 142 -6.21 -0.70 0.78
CA PHE A 142 -6.26 -1.79 1.75
C PHE A 142 -6.16 -3.17 1.10
N ILE A 143 -6.84 -3.37 -0.03
CA ILE A 143 -6.77 -4.62 -0.81
C ILE A 143 -5.41 -4.76 -1.50
N ASP A 144 -4.89 -3.69 -2.12
CA ASP A 144 -3.57 -3.73 -2.77
C ASP A 144 -2.46 -4.07 -1.76
N LEU A 145 -2.50 -3.48 -0.55
CA LEU A 145 -1.56 -3.84 0.51
C LEU A 145 -1.62 -5.34 0.85
N GLN A 146 -2.82 -5.92 0.93
CA GLN A 146 -2.99 -7.35 1.19
C GLN A 146 -2.33 -8.19 0.08
N ASP A 147 -2.60 -7.86 -1.18
CA ASP A 147 -2.04 -8.59 -2.32
C ASP A 147 -0.52 -8.46 -2.40
N LYS A 148 0.02 -7.25 -2.16
CA LYS A 148 1.47 -7.02 -2.10
C LYS A 148 2.14 -7.80 -0.99
N LEU A 149 1.53 -7.92 0.18
CA LEU A 149 2.06 -8.75 1.26
C LEU A 149 2.02 -10.23 0.89
N HIS A 150 0.93 -10.69 0.26
CA HIS A 150 0.81 -12.09 -0.18
C HIS A 150 1.86 -12.47 -1.23
N GLN A 151 2.08 -11.61 -2.23
CA GLN A 151 3.08 -11.83 -3.27
C GLN A 151 4.51 -11.80 -2.71
N ASN A 152 4.80 -10.88 -1.79
CA ASN A 152 6.16 -10.70 -1.27
C ASN A 152 6.46 -11.58 -0.06
N ILE A 153 6.01 -11.17 1.14
CA ILE A 153 6.47 -11.77 2.39
C ILE A 153 5.85 -13.16 2.63
N CYS A 154 4.63 -13.38 2.13
CA CYS A 154 3.95 -14.66 2.26
C CYS A 154 4.33 -15.68 1.17
N ARG A 155 5.30 -15.34 0.30
CA ARG A 155 5.88 -16.23 -0.72
C ARG A 155 4.86 -16.85 -1.68
N GLU A 156 3.96 -16.02 -2.19
CA GLU A 156 2.84 -16.45 -3.05
C GLU A 156 2.01 -17.54 -2.38
N THR A 157 0.96 -17.12 -1.67
CA THR A 157 -0.04 -18.08 -1.21
C THR A 157 -0.74 -18.67 -2.42
N ASP A 158 -0.30 -19.86 -2.82
CA ASP A 158 -0.96 -20.69 -3.83
C ASP A 158 -2.46 -20.83 -3.45
N PRO A 159 -3.40 -20.50 -4.36
CA PRO A 159 -4.83 -20.59 -4.10
C PRO A 159 -5.32 -22.03 -3.87
#